data_AF-A0A2E5ZJI3-F1
#
_entry.id   AF-A0A2E5ZJI3-F1
#
_cell.length_a   1.000
_cell.length_b   1.000
_cell.length_c   1.000
_cell.angle_alpha   90.00
_cell.angle_beta   90.00
_cell.angle_gamma   90.00
#
_symmetry.space_group_name_H-M   'P 1'
#
loop_
_entity.id
_entity.type
_entity.pdbx_description
1 polymer ?
#
loop_
_entity_poly.entity_id
_entity_poly.type
_entity_poly.pdbx_seq_one_letter_code
_entity_poly.pdbx_strand_id
1 'polypeptide(L)'
;MSNTLALLAALFWGFAAFAGGQAARRSHLFSVLVLDQILAALFSIPLAFFIADEFLFRDFLIGGASGLFGSAGVAFFYLGLRTNMVTVAPIAGVAGAFLPLLWGLALGEHLSLLQLFGVVLGLLSIVLVSASERGKLNLQLGPIINGLLAGIGFGFGYIILDSTNPSTAPWPIAGARVVPATLIVLAIAKAPWPAIASTRARPFIVGASFADVLAAVLFLAALNSGLLSISTVLSCLHPAVTVILARVFLRERMSASQSVGLVAALAAISMITAG
;
A
#
# COMPACT_ATOMS: atom_id res chain seq x y z
N MET A 1 -8.48 -11.73 -18.63
CA MET A 1 -7.32 -10.82 -18.67
C MET A 1 -7.15 -10.05 -17.36
N SER A 2 -8.21 -9.46 -16.80
CA SER A 2 -8.20 -8.78 -15.49
C SER A 2 -7.55 -9.57 -14.35
N ASN A 3 -7.92 -10.85 -14.14
CA ASN A 3 -7.31 -11.67 -13.06
C ASN A 3 -5.78 -11.79 -13.19
N THR A 4 -5.26 -11.90 -14.41
CA THR A 4 -3.82 -11.98 -14.68
C THR A 4 -3.14 -10.65 -14.33
N LEU A 5 -3.76 -9.52 -14.68
CA LEU A 5 -3.27 -8.18 -14.33
C LEU A 5 -3.25 -7.96 -12.81
N ALA A 6 -4.31 -8.39 -12.11
CA ALA A 6 -4.40 -8.29 -10.65
C ALA A 6 -3.34 -9.14 -9.93
N LEU A 7 -3.06 -10.35 -10.44
CA LEU A 7 -1.98 -11.21 -9.93
C LEU A 7 -0.59 -10.62 -10.20
N LEU A 8 -0.37 -10.04 -11.39
CA LEU A 8 0.87 -9.33 -11.70
C LEU A 8 1.05 -8.11 -10.80
N ALA A 9 -0.02 -7.34 -10.55
CA ALA A 9 0.01 -6.24 -9.58
C ALA A 9 0.41 -6.73 -8.18
N ALA A 10 -0.17 -7.86 -7.71
CA ALA A 10 0.20 -8.48 -6.45
C ALA A 10 1.71 -8.83 -6.40
N LEU A 11 2.23 -9.40 -7.48
CA LEU A 11 3.64 -9.77 -7.61
C LEU A 11 4.56 -8.53 -7.54
N PHE A 12 4.24 -7.48 -8.28
CA PHE A 12 5.03 -6.26 -8.31
C PHE A 12 4.96 -5.48 -7.01
N TRP A 13 3.79 -5.33 -6.38
CA TRP A 13 3.67 -4.72 -5.04
C TRP A 13 4.42 -5.54 -3.98
N GLY A 14 4.37 -6.86 -4.08
CA GLY A 14 5.10 -7.75 -3.18
C GLY A 14 6.62 -7.60 -3.29
N PHE A 15 7.12 -7.51 -4.52
CA PHE A 15 8.52 -7.19 -4.81
C PHE A 15 8.90 -5.78 -4.34
N ALA A 16 8.05 -4.78 -4.60
CA ALA A 16 8.27 -3.40 -4.19
C ALA A 16 8.43 -3.29 -2.66
N ALA A 17 7.55 -3.94 -1.90
CA ALA A 17 7.66 -3.98 -0.44
C ALA A 17 8.95 -4.66 0.04
N PHE A 18 9.35 -5.78 -0.59
CA PHE A 18 10.61 -6.46 -0.28
C PHE A 18 11.83 -5.56 -0.56
N ALA A 19 11.90 -4.99 -1.76
CA ALA A 19 13.00 -4.11 -2.19
C ALA A 19 13.05 -2.82 -1.36
N GLY A 20 11.89 -2.20 -1.07
CA GLY A 20 11.78 -1.04 -0.20
C GLY A 20 12.27 -1.33 1.22
N GLY A 21 11.94 -2.50 1.76
CA GLY A 21 12.49 -2.99 3.03
C GLY A 21 14.02 -3.14 3.00
N GLN A 22 14.59 -3.66 1.90
CA GLN A 22 16.04 -3.74 1.71
C GLN A 22 16.70 -2.35 1.61
N ALA A 23 16.05 -1.39 0.96
CA ALA A 23 16.52 -0.01 0.88
C ALA A 23 16.55 0.66 2.27
N ALA A 24 15.46 0.52 3.04
CA ALA A 24 15.34 1.07 4.38
C ALA A 24 16.35 0.50 5.38
N ARG A 25 16.80 -0.75 5.19
CA ARG A 25 17.88 -1.35 6.01
C ARG A 25 19.28 -0.83 5.64
N ARG A 26 19.45 -0.20 4.48
CA ARG A 26 20.76 0.20 3.92
C ARG A 26 20.96 1.72 3.88
N SER A 27 19.95 2.50 4.22
CA SER A 27 20.02 3.96 4.22
C SER A 27 19.03 4.59 5.18
N HIS A 28 19.14 5.89 5.40
CA HIS A 28 18.22 6.62 6.25
C HIS A 28 16.81 6.61 5.65
N LEU A 29 15.81 6.28 6.45
CA LEU A 29 14.41 6.09 6.03
C LEU A 29 13.87 7.28 5.23
N PHE A 30 14.14 8.50 5.70
CA PHE A 30 13.69 9.71 5.03
C PHE A 30 14.30 9.86 3.62
N SER A 31 15.57 9.50 3.44
CA SER A 31 16.25 9.57 2.14
C SER A 31 15.71 8.55 1.15
N VAL A 32 15.32 7.37 1.66
CA VAL A 32 14.65 6.32 0.87
C VAL A 32 13.30 6.81 0.40
N LEU A 33 12.48 7.36 1.30
CA LEU A 33 11.16 7.92 0.99
C LEU A 33 11.19 9.04 -0.05
N VAL A 34 12.10 10.01 0.14
CA VAL A 34 12.22 11.16 -0.78
C VAL A 34 12.62 10.68 -2.17
N LEU A 35 13.61 9.79 -2.27
CA LEU A 35 14.05 9.28 -3.57
C LEU A 35 12.99 8.39 -4.21
N ASP A 36 12.31 7.56 -3.42
CA ASP A 36 11.21 6.72 -3.89
C ASP A 36 10.07 7.55 -4.49
N GLN A 37 9.66 8.62 -3.82
CA GLN A 37 8.60 9.49 -4.31
C GLN A 37 9.00 10.22 -5.61
N ILE A 38 10.25 10.68 -5.71
CA ILE A 38 10.78 11.32 -6.93
C ILE A 38 10.83 10.33 -8.09
N LEU A 39 11.31 9.11 -7.85
CA LEU A 39 11.36 8.08 -8.87
C LEU A 39 9.97 7.60 -9.27
N ALA A 40 9.04 7.47 -8.33
CA ALA A 40 7.66 7.12 -8.61
C ALA A 40 7.01 8.18 -9.52
N ALA A 41 7.24 9.48 -9.25
CA ALA A 41 6.81 10.56 -10.13
C ALA A 41 7.45 10.42 -11.53
N LEU A 42 8.77 10.20 -11.59
CA LEU A 42 9.52 10.05 -12.84
C LEU A 42 9.06 8.85 -13.68
N PHE A 43 8.73 7.72 -13.07
CA PHE A 43 8.25 6.53 -13.78
C PHE A 43 6.77 6.61 -14.17
N SER A 44 5.94 7.28 -13.34
CA SER A 44 4.50 7.36 -13.59
C SER A 44 4.14 8.24 -14.80
N ILE A 45 4.88 9.33 -15.05
CA ILE A 45 4.60 10.25 -16.15
C ILE A 45 4.76 9.55 -17.53
N PRO A 46 5.89 8.91 -17.86
CA PRO A 46 6.02 8.19 -19.13
C PRO A 46 4.96 7.11 -19.31
N LEU A 47 4.69 6.32 -18.26
CA LEU A 47 3.65 5.29 -18.30
C LEU A 47 2.27 5.89 -18.62
N ALA A 48 1.92 7.05 -18.06
CA ALA A 48 0.68 7.72 -18.36
C ALA A 48 0.59 8.19 -19.81
N PHE A 49 1.68 8.74 -20.37
CA PHE A 49 1.73 9.14 -21.78
C PHE A 49 1.57 7.97 -22.77
N PHE A 50 2.05 6.77 -22.43
CA PHE A 50 1.96 5.62 -23.32
C PHE A 50 0.64 4.85 -23.23
N ILE A 51 -0.12 5.01 -22.13
CA ILE A 51 -1.28 4.16 -21.82
C ILE A 51 -2.60 4.93 -21.89
N ALA A 52 -2.64 6.18 -21.43
CA ALA A 52 -3.90 6.92 -21.33
C ALA A 52 -4.39 7.43 -22.69
N ASP A 53 -5.69 7.32 -22.93
CA ASP A 53 -6.35 7.86 -24.11
C ASP A 53 -6.46 9.39 -24.05
N GLU A 54 -6.71 9.93 -22.85
CA GLU A 54 -6.95 11.36 -22.63
C GLU A 54 -6.26 11.87 -21.35
N PHE A 55 -5.93 13.16 -21.34
CA PHE A 55 -5.45 13.85 -20.15
C PHE A 55 -6.51 14.82 -19.61
N LEU A 56 -6.96 14.59 -18.38
CA LEU A 56 -7.77 15.55 -17.64
C LEU A 56 -7.01 16.06 -16.42
N PHE A 57 -6.76 17.37 -16.38
CA PHE A 57 -6.08 18.02 -15.27
C PHE A 57 -6.81 17.83 -13.93
N ARG A 58 -8.14 17.75 -13.96
CA ARG A 58 -8.98 17.45 -12.79
C ARG A 58 -8.61 16.11 -12.16
N ASP A 59 -8.54 15.05 -12.97
CA ASP A 59 -8.32 13.69 -12.47
C ASP A 59 -6.86 13.48 -12.05
N PHE A 60 -5.92 14.20 -12.67
CA PHE A 60 -4.55 14.34 -12.17
C PHE A 60 -4.52 14.99 -10.78
N LEU A 61 -5.30 16.06 -10.53
CA LEU A 61 -5.35 16.70 -9.20
C LEU A 61 -6.07 15.85 -8.15
N ILE A 62 -7.13 15.13 -8.53
CA ILE A 62 -7.81 14.16 -7.64
C ILE A 62 -6.84 13.05 -7.24
N GLY A 63 -6.10 12.53 -8.23
CA GLY A 63 -4.98 11.64 -7.99
C GLY A 63 -3.96 12.24 -7.03
N GLY A 64 -3.58 13.50 -7.23
CA GLY A 64 -2.72 14.25 -6.32
C GLY A 64 -3.23 14.27 -4.88
N ALA A 65 -4.51 14.59 -4.67
CA ALA A 65 -5.14 14.58 -3.36
C ALA A 65 -5.12 13.17 -2.72
N SER A 66 -5.44 12.13 -3.50
CA SER A 66 -5.30 10.73 -3.08
C SER A 66 -3.87 10.40 -2.63
N GLY A 67 -2.88 10.83 -3.42
CA GLY A 67 -1.46 10.67 -3.12
C GLY A 67 -1.04 11.33 -1.81
N LEU A 68 -1.61 12.49 -1.44
CA LEU A 68 -1.31 13.15 -0.16
C LEU A 68 -1.81 12.34 1.03
N PHE A 69 -3.02 11.81 0.97
CA PHE A 69 -3.54 10.90 2.00
C PHE A 69 -2.72 9.61 2.06
N GLY A 70 -2.35 9.06 0.90
CA GLY A 70 -1.45 7.91 0.80
C GLY A 70 -0.09 8.17 1.44
N SER A 71 0.57 9.28 1.13
CA SER A 71 1.87 9.67 1.71
C SER A 71 1.78 9.90 3.23
N ALA A 72 0.70 10.52 3.70
CA ALA A 72 0.44 10.64 5.14
C ALA A 72 0.29 9.25 5.79
N GLY A 73 -0.45 8.34 5.14
CA GLY A 73 -0.59 6.96 5.57
C GLY A 73 0.74 6.22 5.66
N VAL A 74 1.60 6.35 4.63
CA VAL A 74 2.95 5.77 4.61
C VAL A 74 3.82 6.33 5.74
N ALA A 75 3.71 7.63 6.04
CA ALA A 75 4.47 8.25 7.13
C ALA A 75 4.11 7.61 8.49
N PHE A 76 2.81 7.50 8.81
CA PHE A 76 2.37 6.82 10.04
C PHE A 76 2.73 5.34 10.03
N PHE A 77 2.61 4.67 8.89
CA PHE A 77 2.99 3.27 8.72
C PHE A 77 4.45 3.07 9.12
N TYR A 78 5.37 3.86 8.56
CA TYR A 78 6.79 3.76 8.86
C TYR A 78 7.16 4.20 10.29
N LEU A 79 6.47 5.20 10.85
CA LEU A 79 6.60 5.54 12.27
C LEU A 79 6.21 4.35 13.17
N GLY A 80 5.15 3.65 12.82
CA GLY A 80 4.74 2.40 13.49
C GLY A 80 5.78 1.30 13.33
N LEU A 81 6.27 1.04 12.11
CA LEU A 81 7.25 -0.03 11.84
C LEU A 81 8.53 0.09 12.66
N ARG A 82 8.95 1.32 13.03
CA ARG A 82 10.10 1.57 13.90
C ARG A 82 9.94 0.98 15.31
N THR A 83 8.71 0.78 15.75
CA THR A 83 8.40 0.25 17.08
C THR A 83 8.05 -1.24 17.02
N ASN A 84 7.08 -1.61 16.19
CA ASN A 84 6.65 -3.00 16.04
C ASN A 84 6.09 -3.28 14.64
N MET A 85 6.98 -3.72 13.75
CA MET A 85 6.65 -4.05 12.35
C MET A 85 5.56 -5.11 12.22
N VAL A 86 5.54 -6.07 13.14
CA VAL A 86 4.62 -7.22 13.09
C VAL A 86 3.19 -6.75 13.35
N THR A 87 2.98 -5.88 14.34
CA THR A 87 1.63 -5.40 14.73
C THR A 87 1.05 -4.34 13.77
N VAL A 88 1.87 -3.43 13.24
CA VAL A 88 1.39 -2.25 12.50
C VAL A 88 0.80 -2.62 11.15
N ALA A 89 1.43 -3.57 10.44
CA ALA A 89 1.08 -3.89 9.07
C ALA A 89 -0.34 -4.46 8.90
N PRO A 90 -0.76 -5.47 9.69
CA PRO A 90 -2.14 -5.96 9.65
C PRO A 90 -3.17 -4.90 10.03
N ILE A 91 -2.87 -4.07 11.03
CA ILE A 91 -3.80 -3.01 11.49
C ILE A 91 -4.05 -2.01 10.36
N ALA A 92 -2.99 -1.54 9.69
CA ALA A 92 -3.11 -0.62 8.58
C ALA A 92 -3.89 -1.23 7.41
N GLY A 93 -3.66 -2.51 7.09
CA GLY A 93 -4.40 -3.21 6.03
C GLY A 93 -5.89 -3.34 6.34
N VAL A 94 -6.24 -3.80 7.54
CA VAL A 94 -7.65 -3.96 7.95
C VAL A 94 -8.35 -2.60 8.06
N ALA A 95 -7.72 -1.60 8.68
CA ALA A 95 -8.30 -0.26 8.80
C ALA A 95 -8.45 0.42 7.42
N GLY A 96 -7.49 0.22 6.52
CA GLY A 96 -7.56 0.72 5.14
C GLY A 96 -8.65 0.05 4.30
N ALA A 97 -8.96 -1.22 4.55
CA ALA A 97 -10.08 -1.93 3.91
C ALA A 97 -11.44 -1.58 4.54
N PHE A 98 -11.46 -1.25 5.83
CA PHE A 98 -12.70 -0.91 6.54
C PHE A 98 -13.26 0.45 6.15
N LEU A 99 -12.41 1.42 5.79
CA LEU A 99 -12.86 2.76 5.43
C LEU A 99 -13.70 2.81 4.14
N PRO A 100 -13.29 2.18 3.01
CA PRO A 100 -14.12 2.08 1.81
C PRO A 100 -15.45 1.35 2.06
N LEU A 101 -15.45 0.34 2.92
CA LEU A 101 -16.68 -0.37 3.33
C LEU A 101 -17.66 0.58 4.04
N LEU A 102 -17.18 1.38 5.00
CA LEU A 102 -18.01 2.39 5.67
C LEU A 102 -18.51 3.47 4.70
N TRP A 103 -17.70 3.82 3.71
CA TRP A 103 -18.07 4.78 2.67
C TRP A 103 -19.21 4.25 1.79
N GLY A 104 -19.12 2.99 1.34
CA GLY A 104 -20.20 2.32 0.59
C GLY A 104 -21.51 2.26 1.37
N LEU A 105 -21.45 1.93 2.66
CA LEU A 105 -22.62 1.97 3.56
C LEU A 105 -23.25 3.37 3.65
N ALA A 106 -22.42 4.42 3.72
CA ALA A 106 -22.91 5.80 3.74
C ALA A 106 -23.56 6.20 2.40
N LEU A 107 -23.18 5.57 1.29
CA LEU A 107 -23.83 5.70 -0.02
C LEU A 107 -25.09 4.83 -0.17
N GLY A 108 -25.46 4.06 0.86
CA GLY A 108 -26.66 3.23 0.89
C GLY A 108 -26.44 1.77 0.51
N GLU A 109 -25.21 1.31 0.38
CA GLU A 109 -24.91 -0.11 0.18
C GLU A 109 -25.27 -0.94 1.43
N HIS A 110 -25.45 -2.26 1.26
CA HIS A 110 -25.73 -3.18 2.34
C HIS A 110 -24.54 -4.10 2.60
N LEU A 111 -24.24 -4.33 3.87
CA LEU A 111 -23.22 -5.29 4.28
C LEU A 111 -23.65 -6.71 3.94
N SER A 112 -22.86 -7.40 3.12
CA SER A 112 -23.04 -8.84 2.95
C SER A 112 -22.52 -9.60 4.18
N LEU A 113 -23.05 -10.81 4.41
CA LEU A 113 -22.55 -11.69 5.47
C LEU A 113 -21.05 -11.97 5.30
N LEU A 114 -20.57 -12.04 4.06
CA LEU A 114 -19.17 -12.26 3.74
C LEU A 114 -18.29 -11.10 4.21
N GLN A 115 -18.72 -9.86 3.96
CA GLN A 115 -18.03 -8.66 4.46
C GLN A 115 -17.99 -8.64 5.99
N LEU A 116 -19.10 -8.99 6.65
CA LEU A 116 -19.16 -9.04 8.12
C LEU A 116 -18.17 -10.06 8.70
N PHE A 117 -18.11 -11.27 8.13
CA PHE A 117 -17.10 -12.25 8.51
C PHE A 117 -15.68 -11.77 8.24
N GLY A 118 -15.47 -11.07 7.12
CA GLY A 118 -14.18 -10.45 6.79
C GLY A 118 -13.73 -9.44 7.84
N VAL A 119 -14.64 -8.57 8.32
CA VAL A 119 -14.36 -7.61 9.40
C VAL A 119 -13.97 -8.33 10.69
N VAL A 120 -14.74 -9.34 11.11
CA VAL A 120 -14.43 -10.14 12.31
C VAL A 120 -13.08 -10.82 12.19
N LEU A 121 -12.81 -11.46 11.05
CA LEU A 121 -11.53 -12.13 10.78
C LEU A 121 -10.37 -11.14 10.75
N GLY A 122 -10.59 -9.93 10.25
CA GLY A 122 -9.61 -8.83 10.25
C GLY A 122 -9.21 -8.45 11.66
N LEU A 123 -10.18 -8.24 12.54
CA LEU A 123 -9.94 -7.96 13.97
C LEU A 123 -9.18 -9.12 14.65
N LEU A 124 -9.57 -10.36 14.39
CA LEU A 124 -8.89 -11.55 14.92
C LEU A 124 -7.44 -11.66 14.41
N SER A 125 -7.20 -11.33 13.14
CA SER A 125 -5.86 -11.34 12.55
C SER A 125 -4.92 -10.35 13.25
N ILE A 126 -5.42 -9.16 13.61
CA ILE A 126 -4.67 -8.15 14.37
C ILE A 126 -4.25 -8.72 15.73
N VAL A 127 -5.16 -9.42 16.42
CA VAL A 127 -4.87 -10.04 17.72
C VAL A 127 -3.84 -11.15 17.58
N LEU A 128 -3.99 -12.03 16.58
CA LEU A 128 -3.08 -13.15 16.31
C LEU A 128 -1.67 -12.68 15.97
N VAL A 129 -1.54 -11.63 15.17
CA VAL A 129 -0.24 -11.04 14.83
C VAL A 129 0.36 -10.26 16.01
N SER A 130 -0.48 -9.69 16.88
CA SER A 130 -0.03 -9.00 18.10
C SER A 130 0.35 -9.95 19.25
N ALA A 131 0.05 -11.25 19.13
CA ALA A 131 0.44 -12.25 20.10
C ALA A 131 1.93 -12.61 19.94
N SER A 132 2.72 -12.40 21.00
CA SER A 132 4.14 -12.78 21.03
C SER A 132 4.32 -14.30 21.13
N GLU A 133 5.51 -14.81 20.79
CA GLU A 133 5.90 -16.24 20.89
C GLU A 133 5.67 -16.86 22.28
N ARG A 134 5.48 -16.05 23.34
CA ARG A 134 5.22 -16.50 24.71
C ARG A 134 3.76 -16.40 25.16
N GLY A 135 2.82 -16.16 24.25
CA GLY A 135 1.39 -16.08 24.58
C GLY A 135 0.98 -14.85 25.40
N LYS A 136 1.89 -13.88 25.60
CA LYS A 136 1.56 -12.59 26.22
C LYS A 136 1.22 -11.57 25.13
N LEU A 137 0.04 -10.97 25.25
CA LEU A 137 -0.37 -9.80 24.48
C LEU A 137 0.49 -8.61 24.92
N ASN A 138 1.36 -8.12 24.04
CA ASN A 138 2.12 -6.89 24.27
C ASN A 138 1.48 -5.76 23.46
N LEU A 139 0.35 -5.25 23.93
CA LEU A 139 -0.41 -4.20 23.27
C LEU A 139 0.23 -2.85 23.56
N GLN A 140 1.15 -2.44 22.67
CA GLN A 140 1.69 -1.10 22.68
C GLN A 140 0.73 -0.18 21.89
N LEU A 141 0.21 0.85 22.56
CA LEU A 141 -0.73 1.81 21.97
C LEU A 141 -0.14 2.57 20.77
N GLY A 142 1.16 2.89 20.80
CA GLY A 142 1.84 3.62 19.72
C GLY A 142 1.74 2.92 18.35
N PRO A 143 2.19 1.66 18.20
CA PRO A 143 2.04 0.91 16.96
C PRO A 143 0.59 0.74 16.51
N ILE A 144 -0.36 0.59 17.44
CA ILE A 144 -1.79 0.46 17.12
C ILE A 144 -2.30 1.78 16.50
N ILE A 145 -2.05 2.91 17.15
CA ILE A 145 -2.47 4.24 16.67
C ILE A 145 -1.84 4.52 15.30
N ASN A 146 -0.54 4.26 15.14
CA ASN A 146 0.16 4.44 13.87
C ASN A 146 -0.42 3.54 12.76
N GLY A 147 -0.76 2.28 13.07
CA GLY A 147 -1.43 1.39 12.13
C GLY A 147 -2.81 1.88 11.72
N LEU A 148 -3.62 2.36 12.67
CA LEU A 148 -4.94 2.91 12.39
C LEU A 148 -4.85 4.17 11.52
N LEU A 149 -3.98 5.12 11.87
CA LEU A 149 -3.76 6.34 11.10
C LEU A 149 -3.22 6.03 9.69
N ALA A 150 -2.34 5.04 9.57
CA ALA A 150 -1.88 4.55 8.28
C ALA A 150 -3.03 4.03 7.42
N GLY A 151 -3.85 3.13 7.99
CA GLY A 151 -5.02 2.58 7.31
C GLY A 151 -6.04 3.65 6.91
N ILE A 152 -6.31 4.62 7.78
CA ILE A 152 -7.20 5.76 7.46
C ILE A 152 -6.65 6.56 6.27
N GLY A 153 -5.34 6.85 6.26
CA GLY A 153 -4.69 7.54 5.13
C GLY A 153 -4.80 6.75 3.82
N PHE A 154 -4.56 5.45 3.85
CA PHE A 154 -4.73 4.58 2.69
C PHE A 154 -6.19 4.52 2.22
N GLY A 155 -7.14 4.32 3.15
CA GLY A 155 -8.57 4.23 2.87
C GLY A 155 -9.12 5.49 2.21
N PHE A 156 -8.81 6.68 2.74
CA PHE A 156 -9.20 7.94 2.09
C PHE A 156 -8.52 8.11 0.73
N GLY A 157 -7.25 7.72 0.61
CA GLY A 157 -6.54 7.69 -0.67
C GLY A 157 -7.29 6.88 -1.72
N TYR A 158 -7.75 5.67 -1.37
CA TYR A 158 -8.53 4.82 -2.27
C TYR A 158 -9.89 5.42 -2.62
N ILE A 159 -10.65 5.92 -1.63
CA ILE A 159 -11.96 6.55 -1.85
C ILE A 159 -11.86 7.75 -2.81
N ILE A 160 -10.84 8.60 -2.63
CA ILE A 160 -10.62 9.76 -3.50
C ILE A 160 -10.26 9.29 -4.92
N LEU A 161 -9.43 8.26 -5.04
CA LEU A 161 -9.00 7.75 -6.34
C LEU A 161 -10.16 7.11 -7.13
N ASP A 162 -11.11 6.49 -6.45
CA ASP A 162 -12.32 5.90 -7.05
C ASP A 162 -13.20 6.94 -7.76
N SER A 163 -13.11 8.22 -7.39
CA SER A 163 -13.85 9.31 -8.03
C SER A 163 -13.30 9.78 -9.39
N THR A 164 -12.30 9.09 -9.94
CA THR A 164 -11.62 9.46 -11.20
C THR A 164 -12.20 8.72 -12.41
N ASN A 165 -12.11 9.34 -13.60
CA ASN A 165 -12.65 8.75 -14.81
C ASN A 165 -11.73 7.62 -15.33
N PRO A 166 -12.24 6.41 -15.58
CA PRO A 166 -11.48 5.31 -16.15
C PRO A 166 -10.72 5.65 -17.46
N SER A 167 -11.25 6.55 -18.30
CA SER A 167 -10.59 6.94 -19.57
C SER A 167 -9.28 7.72 -19.38
N THR A 168 -9.06 8.29 -18.18
CA THR A 168 -7.85 9.04 -17.85
C THR A 168 -6.79 8.17 -17.19
N ALA A 169 -7.07 6.90 -16.91
CA ALA A 169 -6.12 5.99 -16.30
C ALA A 169 -4.88 5.83 -17.20
N PRO A 170 -3.64 6.01 -16.71
CA PRO A 170 -3.23 6.12 -15.30
C PRO A 170 -2.81 7.54 -14.84
N TRP A 171 -3.30 8.62 -15.46
CA TRP A 171 -3.01 10.00 -15.02
C TRP A 171 -3.34 10.31 -13.55
N PRO A 172 -4.41 9.75 -12.94
CA PRO A 172 -4.60 9.85 -11.49
C PRO A 172 -3.44 9.28 -10.68
N ILE A 173 -2.86 8.15 -11.12
CA ILE A 173 -1.68 7.57 -10.46
C ILE A 173 -0.48 8.50 -10.62
N ALA A 174 -0.27 9.09 -11.80
CA ALA A 174 0.78 10.07 -12.00
C ALA A 174 0.60 11.30 -11.09
N GLY A 175 -0.62 11.81 -10.96
CA GLY A 175 -0.96 12.87 -10.01
C GLY A 175 -0.62 12.49 -8.56
N ALA A 176 -1.00 11.27 -8.15
CA ALA A 176 -0.72 10.72 -6.83
C ALA A 176 0.78 10.59 -6.53
N ARG A 177 1.64 10.58 -7.55
CA ARG A 177 3.10 10.55 -7.37
C ARG A 177 3.72 11.94 -7.47
N VAL A 178 3.32 12.73 -8.45
CA VAL A 178 3.90 14.04 -8.75
C VAL A 178 3.55 15.05 -7.66
N VAL A 179 2.28 15.15 -7.24
CA VAL A 179 1.86 16.18 -6.27
C VAL A 179 2.59 16.01 -4.92
N PRO A 180 2.62 14.81 -4.30
CA PRO A 180 3.42 14.61 -3.10
C PRO A 180 4.92 14.79 -3.33
N ALA A 181 5.47 14.35 -4.47
CA ALA A 181 6.89 14.56 -4.81
C ALA A 181 7.23 16.06 -4.83
N THR A 182 6.41 16.88 -5.49
CA THR A 182 6.60 18.32 -5.58
C THR A 182 6.54 18.96 -4.20
N LEU A 183 5.55 18.62 -3.35
CA LEU A 183 5.48 19.16 -2.00
C LEU A 183 6.68 18.76 -1.14
N ILE A 184 7.15 17.51 -1.27
CA ILE A 184 8.36 17.05 -0.59
C ILE A 184 9.57 17.88 -1.05
N VAL A 185 9.77 18.07 -2.36
CA VAL A 185 10.86 18.88 -2.91
C VAL A 185 10.79 20.33 -2.41
N LEU A 186 9.60 20.92 -2.36
CA LEU A 186 9.40 22.29 -1.84
C LEU A 186 9.67 22.38 -0.34
N ALA A 187 9.29 21.36 0.44
CA ALA A 187 9.52 21.31 1.88
C ALA A 187 11.01 21.16 2.21
N ILE A 188 11.73 20.30 1.48
CA ILE A 188 13.17 20.06 1.71
C ILE A 188 14.05 21.18 1.13
N ALA A 189 13.57 21.96 0.14
CA ALA A 189 14.31 23.11 -0.39
C ALA A 189 14.60 24.18 0.67
N LYS A 190 13.83 24.19 1.76
CA LYS A 190 14.00 25.10 2.91
C LYS A 190 14.67 24.44 4.13
N ALA A 191 15.01 23.16 4.04
CA ALA A 191 15.60 22.38 5.12
C ALA A 191 17.01 21.88 4.73
N PRO A 192 17.89 21.56 5.69
CA PRO A 192 19.13 20.88 5.35
C PRO A 192 18.81 19.56 4.63
N TRP A 193 19.42 19.37 3.46
CA TRP A 193 19.18 18.21 2.60
C TRP A 193 19.33 16.92 3.41
N PRO A 194 18.40 15.95 3.31
CA PRO A 194 18.61 14.67 3.96
C PRO A 194 19.89 14.01 3.45
N ALA A 195 20.57 13.26 4.32
CA ALA A 195 21.75 12.50 3.93
C ALA A 195 21.50 11.72 2.64
N ILE A 196 22.37 11.89 1.64
CA ILE A 196 22.22 11.27 0.32
C ILE A 196 21.97 9.77 0.50
N ALA A 197 20.95 9.24 -0.19
CA ALA A 197 20.65 7.81 -0.13
C ALA A 197 21.91 7.00 -0.48
N SER A 198 22.24 6.05 0.40
CA SER A 198 23.42 5.20 0.28
C SER A 198 23.46 4.56 -1.09
N THR A 199 24.63 4.56 -1.74
CA THR A 199 24.81 3.95 -3.07
C THR A 199 24.38 2.48 -3.07
N ARG A 200 24.51 1.78 -1.93
CA ARG A 200 24.06 0.39 -1.75
C ARG A 200 22.53 0.25 -1.67
N ALA A 201 21.81 1.30 -1.32
CA ALA A 201 20.34 1.31 -1.26
C ALA A 201 19.71 1.69 -2.61
N ARG A 202 20.37 2.51 -3.44
CA ARG A 202 19.81 3.04 -4.71
C ARG A 202 19.21 1.98 -5.65
N PRO A 203 19.85 0.83 -5.92
CA PRO A 203 19.25 -0.18 -6.81
C PRO A 203 17.93 -0.73 -6.26
N PHE A 204 17.85 -0.91 -4.94
CA PHE A 204 16.63 -1.35 -4.27
C PHE A 204 15.54 -0.29 -4.29
N ILE A 205 15.91 0.98 -4.14
CA ILE A 205 14.96 2.10 -4.24
C ILE A 205 14.41 2.15 -5.66
N VAL A 206 15.28 2.18 -6.69
CA VAL A 206 14.88 2.20 -8.10
C VAL A 206 13.97 1.02 -8.46
N GLY A 207 14.36 -0.19 -8.06
CA GLY A 207 13.55 -1.38 -8.30
C GLY A 207 12.21 -1.35 -7.57
N ALA A 208 12.18 -0.88 -6.32
CA ALA A 208 10.94 -0.74 -5.55
C ALA A 208 9.98 0.28 -6.17
N SER A 209 10.46 1.48 -6.48
CA SER A 209 9.64 2.55 -7.05
C SER A 209 9.08 2.18 -8.41
N PHE A 210 9.90 1.56 -9.27
CA PHE A 210 9.44 1.11 -10.59
C PHE A 210 8.37 0.03 -10.47
N ALA A 211 8.61 -0.99 -9.63
CA ALA A 211 7.66 -2.06 -9.41
C ALA A 211 6.36 -1.54 -8.78
N ASP A 212 6.43 -0.59 -7.84
CA ASP A 212 5.24 -0.02 -7.20
C ASP A 212 4.36 0.76 -8.18
N VAL A 213 4.97 1.59 -9.04
CA VAL A 213 4.23 2.31 -10.08
C VAL A 213 3.63 1.32 -11.08
N LEU A 214 4.41 0.33 -11.52
CA LEU A 214 3.91 -0.68 -12.46
C LEU A 214 2.76 -1.50 -11.86
N ALA A 215 2.85 -1.87 -10.58
CA ALA A 215 1.77 -2.56 -9.87
C ALA A 215 0.50 -1.71 -9.81
N ALA A 216 0.61 -0.42 -9.47
CA ALA A 216 -0.53 0.48 -9.43
C ALA A 216 -1.21 0.64 -10.80
N VAL A 217 -0.43 0.72 -11.88
CA VAL A 217 -0.95 0.77 -13.25
C VAL A 217 -1.63 -0.53 -13.65
N LEU A 218 -1.01 -1.69 -13.37
CA LEU A 218 -1.58 -3.00 -13.64
C LEU A 218 -2.87 -3.25 -12.84
N PHE A 219 -2.90 -2.80 -11.60
CA PHE A 219 -4.07 -2.90 -10.74
C PHE A 219 -5.22 -2.06 -11.29
N LEU A 220 -4.96 -0.80 -11.63
CA LEU A 220 -5.97 0.07 -12.23
C LEU A 220 -6.49 -0.50 -13.56
N ALA A 221 -5.62 -1.08 -14.39
CA ALA A 221 -6.04 -1.80 -15.59
C ALA A 221 -6.88 -3.05 -15.28
N ALA A 222 -6.60 -3.76 -14.18
CA ALA A 222 -7.41 -4.89 -13.72
C ALA A 222 -8.80 -4.46 -13.25
N LEU A 223 -8.90 -3.28 -12.60
CA LEU A 223 -10.18 -2.67 -12.19
C LEU A 223 -11.02 -2.27 -13.40
N ASN A 224 -10.40 -1.67 -14.42
CA ASN A 224 -11.10 -1.22 -15.62
C ASN A 224 -11.57 -2.38 -16.53
N SER A 225 -11.03 -3.58 -16.39
CA SER A 225 -11.28 -4.73 -17.28
C SER A 225 -11.92 -5.95 -16.61
N GLY A 226 -12.30 -5.85 -15.33
CA GLY A 226 -12.92 -6.96 -14.61
C GLY A 226 -13.62 -6.52 -13.33
N LEU A 227 -14.03 -7.50 -12.53
CA LEU A 227 -14.76 -7.22 -11.29
C LEU A 227 -13.81 -6.66 -10.23
N LEU A 228 -14.14 -5.48 -9.70
CA LEU A 228 -13.43 -4.80 -8.61
C LEU A 228 -13.12 -5.75 -7.44
N SER A 229 -14.12 -6.55 -7.06
CA SER A 229 -14.03 -7.54 -5.99
C SER A 229 -12.93 -8.58 -6.23
N ILE A 230 -12.92 -9.21 -7.41
CA ILE A 230 -11.94 -10.25 -7.77
C ILE A 230 -10.54 -9.64 -7.90
N SER A 231 -10.41 -8.51 -8.58
CA SER A 231 -9.11 -7.85 -8.79
C SER A 231 -8.45 -7.46 -7.48
N THR A 232 -9.22 -6.87 -6.56
CA THR A 232 -8.71 -6.42 -5.28
C THR A 232 -8.33 -7.61 -4.38
N VAL A 233 -9.14 -8.68 -4.34
CA VAL A 233 -8.80 -9.94 -3.64
C VAL A 233 -7.47 -10.52 -4.15
N LEU A 234 -7.29 -10.62 -5.47
CA LEU A 234 -6.08 -11.17 -6.06
C LEU A 234 -4.86 -10.29 -5.76
N SER A 235 -5.02 -8.97 -5.76
CA SER A 235 -3.95 -8.04 -5.41
C SER A 235 -3.54 -8.09 -3.94
N CYS A 236 -4.45 -8.45 -3.03
CA CYS A 236 -4.11 -8.69 -1.62
C CYS A 236 -3.08 -9.82 -1.41
N LEU A 237 -2.76 -10.64 -2.42
CA LEU A 237 -1.70 -11.65 -2.30
C LEU A 237 -0.28 -11.05 -2.23
N HIS A 238 -0.10 -9.74 -2.40
CA HIS A 238 1.20 -9.09 -2.39
C HIS A 238 2.06 -9.37 -1.12
N PRO A 239 1.52 -9.47 0.12
CA PRO A 239 2.34 -9.79 1.29
C PRO A 239 2.89 -11.21 1.25
N ALA A 240 2.18 -12.16 0.63
CA ALA A 240 2.68 -13.52 0.45
C ALA A 240 3.94 -13.52 -0.44
N VAL A 241 3.93 -12.71 -1.49
CA VAL A 241 5.09 -12.52 -2.38
C VAL A 241 6.26 -11.90 -1.60
N THR A 242 6.02 -10.86 -0.80
CA THR A 242 7.06 -10.25 0.06
C THR A 242 7.67 -11.28 1.02
N VAL A 243 6.86 -12.11 1.65
CA VAL A 243 7.32 -13.17 2.56
C VAL A 243 8.14 -14.22 1.83
N ILE A 244 7.70 -14.68 0.66
CA ILE A 244 8.44 -15.65 -0.16
C ILE A 244 9.82 -15.08 -0.52
N LEU A 245 9.87 -13.83 -0.98
CA LEU A 245 11.14 -13.17 -1.30
C LEU A 245 12.04 -13.03 -0.07
N ALA A 246 11.50 -12.62 1.07
CA ALA A 246 12.24 -12.54 2.33
C ALA A 246 12.80 -13.90 2.75
N ARG A 247 12.01 -14.96 2.63
CA ARG A 247 12.44 -16.32 3.00
C ARG A 247 13.52 -16.86 2.06
N VAL A 248 13.37 -16.65 0.75
CA VAL A 248 14.31 -17.15 -0.28
C VAL A 248 15.63 -16.37 -0.22
N PHE A 249 15.58 -15.04 -0.16
CA PHE A 249 16.78 -14.20 -0.27
C PHE A 249 17.42 -13.84 1.07
N LEU A 250 16.65 -13.72 2.15
CA LEU A 250 17.15 -13.31 3.47
C LEU A 250 17.21 -14.45 4.48
N ARG A 251 16.59 -15.59 4.18
CA ARG A 251 16.48 -16.75 5.09
C ARG A 251 15.81 -16.40 6.44
N GLU A 252 14.99 -15.35 6.46
CA GLU A 252 14.23 -14.97 7.66
C GLU A 252 13.21 -16.08 8.00
N ARG A 253 13.18 -16.50 9.26
CA ARG A 253 12.21 -17.50 9.77
C ARG A 253 11.05 -16.77 10.39
N MET A 254 9.83 -17.03 9.88
CA MET A 254 8.60 -16.55 10.51
C MET A 254 8.11 -17.58 11.53
N SER A 255 7.57 -17.12 12.65
CA SER A 255 6.86 -17.99 13.59
C SER A 255 5.54 -18.50 12.99
N ALA A 256 5.04 -19.62 13.51
CA ALA A 256 3.79 -20.20 13.04
C ALA A 256 2.60 -19.26 13.28
N SER A 257 2.57 -18.55 14.41
CA SER A 257 1.52 -17.58 14.74
C SER A 257 1.49 -16.37 13.79
N GLN A 258 2.66 -15.83 13.42
CA GLN A 258 2.76 -14.74 12.44
C GLN A 258 2.31 -15.16 11.04
N SER A 259 2.59 -16.41 10.68
CA SER A 259 2.18 -16.97 9.38
C SER A 259 0.66 -17.14 9.33
N VAL A 260 0.06 -17.68 10.40
CA VAL A 260 -1.40 -17.82 10.53
C VAL A 260 -2.08 -16.46 10.57
N GLY A 261 -1.55 -15.51 11.34
CA GLY A 261 -2.09 -14.15 11.43
C GLY A 261 -2.03 -13.40 10.09
N LEU A 262 -0.95 -13.56 9.32
CA LEU A 262 -0.87 -13.00 7.97
C LEU A 262 -1.92 -13.61 7.04
N VAL A 263 -2.04 -14.94 7.03
CA VAL A 263 -3.05 -15.63 6.21
C VAL A 263 -4.46 -15.19 6.59
N ALA A 264 -4.74 -15.05 7.89
CA ALA A 264 -6.02 -14.54 8.38
C ALA A 264 -6.29 -13.11 7.93
N ALA A 265 -5.28 -12.22 7.96
CA ALA A 265 -5.42 -10.85 7.47
C ALA A 265 -5.71 -10.81 5.96
N LEU A 266 -5.03 -11.65 5.18
CA LEU A 266 -5.27 -11.76 3.74
C LEU A 266 -6.68 -12.26 3.43
N ALA A 267 -7.13 -13.30 4.15
CA ALA A 267 -8.48 -13.81 4.03
C ALA A 267 -9.53 -12.75 4.43
N ALA A 268 -9.28 -12.01 5.51
CA ALA A 268 -10.15 -10.94 5.96
C ALA A 268 -10.33 -9.84 4.91
N ILE A 269 -9.21 -9.31 4.39
CA ILE A 269 -9.26 -8.27 3.35
C ILE A 269 -9.97 -8.82 2.11
N SER A 270 -9.70 -10.07 1.73
CA SER A 270 -10.37 -10.73 0.61
C SER A 270 -11.88 -10.81 0.81
N MET A 271 -12.35 -11.20 2.00
CA MET A 271 -13.78 -11.31 2.32
C MET A 271 -14.49 -9.95 2.38
N ILE A 272 -13.83 -8.92 2.94
CA ILE A 272 -14.34 -7.54 2.96
C ILE A 272 -14.50 -6.99 1.54
N THR A 273 -13.57 -7.35 0.66
CA THR A 273 -13.51 -6.84 -0.70
C THR A 273 -14.43 -7.61 -1.67
N ALA A 274 -14.60 -8.92 -1.42
CA ALA A 274 -15.33 -9.81 -2.32
C ALA A 274 -16.85 -9.76 -2.13
N GLY A 275 -17.28 -9.53 -0.89
CA GLY A 275 -18.68 -9.50 -0.52
C GLY A 275 -19.32 -8.16 -0.77
#